data_AF-A0A640TH19-F1
#
_entry.id   AF-A0A640TH19-F1
#
_cell.length_a   1.000
_cell.length_b   1.000
_cell.length_c   1.000
_cell.angle_alpha   90.00
_cell.angle_beta   90.00
_cell.angle_gamma   90.00
#
_symmetry.space_group_name_H-M   'P 1'
#
loop_
_entity.id
_entity.type
_entity.pdbx_description
1 polymer ?
#
loop_
_entity_poly.entity_id
_entity_poly.type
_entity_poly.pdbx_seq_one_letter_code
_entity_poly.pdbx_strand_id
1 'polypeptide(L)'
;MSESHGDEQPGAPQAHATLIQETGVPSTEEALRKRHTARARSAADRTRAACRCAGVETDPGAVIAVPTEAAAKAANALRLSADALVALAAGAPDPAADARQARNAAAASVLAARTARDRGADALSEAAYQAALKASQAAGTAAGREGLGRNEALNAEAEAAEAAAVAAARAAGWV
;
A
#
# COMPACT_ATOMS: atom_id res chain seq x y z
N MET A 1 -61.55 -1.64 48.34
CA MET A 1 -61.70 -1.93 46.89
C MET A 1 -62.01 -0.62 46.18
N SER A 2 -60.96 0.13 45.83
CA SER A 2 -61.04 1.23 44.84
C SER A 2 -59.63 1.41 44.28
N GLU A 3 -59.44 0.99 43.03
CA GLU A 3 -58.31 1.36 42.19
C GLU A 3 -58.73 2.49 41.23
N SER A 4 -57.75 3.29 40.79
CA SER A 4 -57.60 3.94 39.47
C SER A 4 -57.11 5.39 39.64
N HIS A 5 -55.80 5.61 39.59
CA HIS A 5 -55.00 6.10 38.44
C HIS A 5 -55.09 7.62 38.20
N GLY A 6 -53.94 8.27 38.30
CA GLY A 6 -53.68 9.63 37.85
C GLY A 6 -52.17 9.90 37.91
N ASP A 7 -51.59 10.12 36.73
CA ASP A 7 -50.19 10.38 36.41
C ASP A 7 -49.51 11.51 37.20
N GLU A 8 -48.22 11.34 37.51
CA GLU A 8 -47.19 12.40 37.39
C GLU A 8 -45.77 11.79 37.50
N GLN A 9 -45.04 11.70 36.38
CA GLN A 9 -43.57 11.80 36.31
C GLN A 9 -43.18 13.30 36.36
N PRO A 10 -41.91 13.74 36.64
CA PRO A 10 -40.63 13.06 36.38
C PRO A 10 -39.49 13.32 37.40
N GLY A 11 -38.35 12.63 37.26
CA GLY A 11 -37.14 13.03 37.97
C GLY A 11 -35.98 12.04 37.96
N ALA A 12 -35.57 11.53 36.79
CA ALA A 12 -34.29 10.84 36.68
C ALA A 12 -33.17 11.88 36.48
N PRO A 13 -32.08 11.87 37.27
CA PRO A 13 -30.91 12.66 36.95
C PRO A 13 -30.25 12.05 35.71
N GLN A 14 -30.24 12.83 34.62
CA GLN A 14 -29.46 12.55 33.43
C GLN A 14 -27.98 12.49 33.82
N ALA A 15 -27.42 11.29 33.81
CA ALA A 15 -25.98 11.12 33.81
C ALA A 15 -25.46 11.73 32.51
N HIS A 16 -24.87 12.92 32.62
CA HIS A 16 -24.08 13.55 31.58
C HIS A 16 -22.99 12.58 31.16
N ALA A 17 -23.24 11.85 30.06
CA ALA A 17 -22.21 11.20 29.29
C ALA A 17 -21.25 12.30 28.83
N THR A 18 -20.15 12.43 29.57
CA THR A 18 -19.05 13.31 29.22
C THR A 18 -18.47 12.75 27.93
N LEU A 19 -18.82 13.40 26.81
CA LEU A 19 -18.13 13.29 25.54
C LEU A 19 -16.68 13.67 25.78
N ILE A 20 -15.84 12.68 26.08
CA ILE A 20 -14.40 12.83 25.91
C ILE A 20 -14.20 12.88 24.40
N GLN A 21 -14.07 14.10 23.88
CA GLN A 21 -13.44 14.33 22.59
C GLN A 21 -11.98 13.87 22.72
N GLU A 22 -11.74 12.57 22.48
CA GLU A 22 -10.42 12.09 22.16
C GLU A 22 -10.03 12.73 20.82
N THR A 23 -9.27 13.81 20.90
CA THR A 23 -8.37 14.20 19.82
C THR A 23 -7.28 13.12 19.76
N GLY A 24 -7.68 11.97 19.20
CA GLY A 24 -7.01 10.70 19.38
C GLY A 24 -5.68 10.65 18.65
N VAL A 25 -4.60 10.41 19.39
CA VAL A 25 -3.36 9.87 18.82
C VAL A 25 -3.75 8.54 18.18
N PRO A 26 -3.47 8.33 16.87
CA PRO A 26 -3.81 7.07 16.23
C PRO A 26 -3.16 5.92 16.98
N SER A 27 -3.89 4.81 17.13
CA SER A 27 -3.33 3.60 17.71
C SER A 27 -2.06 3.19 16.95
N THR A 28 -1.15 2.47 17.63
CA THR A 28 0.09 2.00 17.00
C THR A 28 -0.18 1.21 15.71
N GLU A 29 -1.28 0.46 15.65
CA GLU A 29 -1.66 -0.31 14.45
C GLU A 29 -2.18 0.57 13.32
N GLU A 30 -2.93 1.63 13.62
CA GLU A 30 -3.34 2.62 12.61
C GLU A 30 -2.14 3.42 12.07
N ALA A 31 -1.18 3.76 12.92
CA ALA A 31 0.06 4.40 12.51
C ALA A 31 0.88 3.48 11.57
N LEU A 32 0.99 2.19 11.90
CA LEU A 32 1.63 1.19 11.05
C LEU A 32 0.89 0.99 9.73
N ARG A 33 -0.43 0.88 9.76
CA ARG A 33 -1.28 0.83 8.57
C ARG A 33 -0.99 2.01 7.66
N LYS A 34 -1.01 3.24 8.19
CA LYS A 34 -0.75 4.46 7.42
C LYS A 34 0.61 4.40 6.70
N ARG A 35 1.65 3.92 7.38
CA ARG A 35 3.00 3.73 6.79
C ARG A 35 2.99 2.68 5.69
N HIS A 36 2.39 1.52 5.93
CA HIS A 36 2.28 0.45 4.92
C HIS A 36 1.47 0.90 3.70
N THR A 37 0.36 1.62 3.91
CA THR A 37 -0.44 2.21 2.84
C THR A 37 0.36 3.24 2.04
N ALA A 38 1.13 4.12 2.70
CA ALA A 38 1.96 5.09 2.00
C ALA A 38 3.02 4.41 1.10
N ARG A 39 3.69 3.37 1.62
CA ARG A 39 4.66 2.58 0.86
C ARG A 39 4.00 1.84 -0.31
N ALA A 40 2.82 1.25 -0.10
CA ALA A 40 2.07 0.58 -1.16
C ALA A 40 1.65 1.56 -2.28
N ARG A 41 1.21 2.77 -1.91
CA ARG A 41 0.84 3.83 -2.87
C ARG A 41 2.06 4.28 -3.69
N SER A 42 3.18 4.54 -3.03
CA SER A 42 4.43 4.88 -3.71
C SER A 42 4.85 3.81 -4.72
N ALA A 43 4.79 2.53 -4.34
CA ALA A 43 5.10 1.44 -5.26
C ALA A 43 4.11 1.34 -6.43
N ALA A 44 2.81 1.57 -6.18
CA ALA A 44 1.79 1.59 -7.24
C ALA A 44 2.02 2.76 -8.22
N ASP A 45 2.36 3.95 -7.72
CA ASP A 45 2.68 5.11 -8.55
C ASP A 45 3.91 4.86 -9.44
N ARG A 46 4.96 4.25 -8.88
CA ARG A 46 6.14 3.82 -9.65
C ARG A 46 5.79 2.74 -10.69
N THR A 47 4.88 1.81 -10.35
CA THR A 47 4.38 0.81 -11.30
C THR A 47 3.73 1.50 -12.50
N ARG A 48 2.87 2.48 -12.25
CA ARG A 48 2.20 3.29 -13.29
C ARG A 48 3.21 4.04 -14.16
N ALA A 49 4.18 4.68 -13.54
CA ALA A 49 5.27 5.38 -14.21
C ALA A 49 6.09 4.46 -15.14
N ALA A 50 6.55 3.31 -14.62
CA ALA A 50 7.28 2.32 -15.40
C ALA A 50 6.46 1.77 -16.57
N CYS A 51 5.17 1.47 -16.38
CA CYS A 51 4.28 1.05 -17.46
C CYS A 51 4.15 2.11 -18.56
N ARG A 52 3.99 3.40 -18.20
CA ARG A 52 3.96 4.49 -19.18
C ARG A 52 5.27 4.59 -19.97
N CYS A 53 6.41 4.53 -19.28
CA CYS A 53 7.73 4.52 -19.93
C CYS A 53 7.88 3.35 -20.91
N ALA A 54 7.36 2.17 -20.52
CA ALA A 54 7.33 0.99 -21.36
C ALA A 54 6.39 1.09 -22.59
N GLY A 55 5.60 2.17 -22.72
CA GLY A 55 4.60 2.31 -23.78
C GLY A 55 3.38 1.41 -23.58
N VAL A 56 3.14 0.93 -22.35
CA VAL A 56 1.98 0.11 -22.02
C VAL A 56 0.85 1.06 -21.66
N GLU A 57 0.02 1.39 -22.66
CA GLU A 57 -1.23 2.09 -22.41
C GLU A 57 -2.17 1.18 -21.61
N THR A 58 -2.73 1.76 -20.55
CA THR A 58 -3.74 1.11 -19.71
C THR A 58 -5.02 0.93 -20.53
N ASP A 59 -5.15 -0.20 -21.21
CA ASP A 59 -6.46 -0.74 -21.58
C ASP A 59 -6.89 -1.74 -20.50
N PRO A 60 -7.84 -1.36 -19.61
CA PRO A 60 -8.38 -2.26 -18.59
C PRO A 60 -9.06 -3.50 -19.16
N GLY A 61 -9.43 -3.51 -20.45
CA GLY A 61 -10.07 -4.62 -21.14
C GLY A 61 -9.12 -5.62 -21.81
N ALA A 62 -7.84 -5.28 -21.96
CA ALA A 62 -6.86 -6.11 -22.70
C ALA A 62 -6.15 -7.16 -21.81
N VAL A 63 -6.82 -7.69 -20.79
CA VAL A 63 -6.21 -8.66 -19.87
C VAL A 63 -6.36 -10.09 -20.40
N ILE A 64 -5.25 -10.69 -20.81
CA ILE A 64 -5.15 -12.11 -21.19
C ILE A 64 -4.83 -12.93 -19.93
N ALA A 65 -5.50 -14.07 -19.74
CA ALA A 65 -5.38 -14.95 -18.56
C ALA A 65 -3.94 -15.40 -18.23
N VAL A 66 -3.05 -15.44 -19.22
CA VAL A 66 -1.61 -15.66 -19.04
C VAL A 66 -0.85 -14.61 -19.86
N PRO A 67 -0.35 -13.54 -19.25
CA PRO A 67 0.41 -12.53 -19.97
C PRO A 67 1.80 -13.09 -20.33
N THR A 68 1.99 -13.49 -21.59
CA THR A 68 3.30 -13.93 -22.12
C THR A 68 4.13 -12.74 -22.57
N GLU A 69 3.47 -11.76 -23.18
CA GLU A 69 4.05 -10.54 -23.70
C GLU A 69 4.42 -9.55 -22.59
N ALA A 70 5.49 -8.77 -22.81
CA ALA A 70 6.03 -7.84 -21.83
C ALA A 70 5.02 -6.75 -21.41
N ALA A 71 4.20 -6.30 -22.36
CA ALA A 71 3.11 -5.35 -22.11
C ALA A 71 2.00 -5.94 -21.22
N ALA A 72 1.59 -7.18 -21.50
CA ALA A 72 0.56 -7.87 -20.73
C ALA A 72 1.03 -8.14 -19.27
N LYS A 73 2.33 -8.43 -19.08
CA LYS A 73 2.93 -8.60 -17.74
C LYS A 73 2.92 -7.30 -16.95
N ALA A 74 3.24 -6.18 -17.59
CA ALA A 74 3.20 -4.86 -16.99
C ALA A 74 1.76 -4.42 -16.65
N ALA A 75 0.78 -4.70 -17.52
CA ALA A 75 -0.64 -4.44 -17.23
C ALA A 75 -1.14 -5.26 -16.03
N ASN A 76 -0.77 -6.55 -15.93
CA ASN A 76 -1.09 -7.37 -14.76
C ASN A 76 -0.43 -6.82 -13.48
N ALA A 77 0.78 -6.27 -13.56
CA ALA A 77 1.43 -5.62 -12.42
C ALA A 77 0.63 -4.41 -11.91
N LEU A 78 0.06 -3.59 -12.79
CA LEU A 78 -0.81 -2.48 -12.38
C LEU A 78 -2.03 -2.99 -11.62
N ARG A 79 -2.70 -4.01 -12.13
CA ARG A 79 -3.84 -4.63 -11.46
C ARG A 79 -3.47 -5.15 -10.07
N LEU A 80 -2.38 -5.92 -9.96
CA LEU A 80 -1.90 -6.44 -8.67
C LEU A 80 -1.58 -5.32 -7.67
N SER A 81 -1.00 -4.20 -8.13
CA SER A 81 -0.72 -3.05 -7.27
C SER A 81 -2.01 -2.35 -6.79
N ALA A 82 -3.04 -2.27 -7.65
CA ALA A 82 -4.34 -1.72 -7.29
C ALA A 82 -5.09 -2.63 -6.31
N ASP A 83 -5.08 -3.95 -6.55
CA ASP A 83 -5.70 -4.95 -5.66
C ASP A 83 -5.09 -4.90 -4.25
N ALA A 84 -3.77 -4.69 -4.15
CA ALA A 84 -3.10 -4.52 -2.86
C ALA A 84 -3.58 -3.27 -2.09
N LEU A 85 -3.85 -2.16 -2.78
CA LEU A 85 -4.39 -0.95 -2.18
C LEU A 85 -5.84 -1.12 -1.71
N VAL A 86 -6.66 -1.83 -2.50
CA VAL A 86 -8.03 -2.19 -2.10
C VAL A 86 -8.01 -3.06 -0.85
N ALA A 87 -7.12 -4.06 -0.80
CA ALA A 87 -6.98 -4.94 0.36
C ALA A 87 -6.54 -4.18 1.62
N LEU A 88 -5.64 -3.19 1.50
CA LEU A 88 -5.21 -2.33 2.62
C LEU A 88 -6.32 -1.45 3.18
N ALA A 89 -7.27 -1.04 2.32
CA ALA A 89 -8.41 -0.21 2.74
C ALA A 89 -9.53 -1.05 3.41
N ALA A 90 -9.46 -2.37 3.32
CA ALA A 90 -10.47 -3.26 3.85
C ALA A 90 -10.19 -3.67 5.30
N GLY A 91 -11.23 -3.68 6.13
CA GLY A 91 -11.18 -4.25 7.48
C GLY A 91 -10.38 -3.45 8.52
N ALA A 92 -10.18 -4.07 9.69
CA ALA A 92 -9.45 -3.48 10.82
C ALA A 92 -7.92 -3.52 10.60
N PRO A 93 -7.14 -2.59 11.19
CA PRO A 93 -5.68 -2.60 11.16
C PRO A 93 -5.07 -3.96 11.52
N ASP A 94 -4.25 -4.49 10.62
CA ASP A 94 -3.43 -5.67 10.87
C ASP A 94 -2.04 -5.41 10.25
N PRO A 95 -1.04 -5.05 11.07
CA PRO A 95 0.30 -4.75 10.57
C PRO A 95 0.91 -5.87 9.70
N ALA A 96 0.64 -7.14 10.00
CA ALA A 96 1.21 -8.24 9.25
C ALA A 96 0.53 -8.39 7.87
N ALA A 97 -0.79 -8.25 7.82
CA ALA A 97 -1.52 -8.25 6.55
C ALA A 97 -1.20 -7.01 5.71
N ASP A 98 -1.21 -5.83 6.34
CA ASP A 98 -0.93 -4.54 5.70
C ASP A 98 0.51 -4.50 5.13
N ALA A 99 1.50 -5.00 5.87
CA ALA A 99 2.87 -5.11 5.37
C ALA A 99 3.00 -6.06 4.17
N ARG A 100 2.25 -7.19 4.16
CA ARG A 100 2.22 -8.11 3.00
C ARG A 100 1.62 -7.45 1.77
N GLN A 101 0.59 -6.62 1.92
CA GLN A 101 0.03 -5.87 0.79
C GLN A 101 1.02 -4.84 0.25
N ALA A 102 1.72 -4.12 1.13
CA ALA A 102 2.80 -3.21 0.70
C ALA A 102 3.93 -3.95 -0.05
N ARG A 103 4.32 -5.14 0.41
CA ARG A 103 5.27 -6.00 -0.30
C ARG A 103 4.74 -6.44 -1.67
N ASN A 104 3.47 -6.82 -1.76
CA ASN A 104 2.86 -7.24 -3.03
C ASN A 104 2.85 -6.10 -4.05
N ALA A 105 2.53 -4.87 -3.63
CA ALA A 105 2.63 -3.68 -4.47
C ALA A 105 4.09 -3.43 -4.93
N ALA A 106 5.06 -3.57 -4.04
CA ALA A 106 6.48 -3.44 -4.38
C ALA A 106 6.95 -4.52 -5.39
N ALA A 107 6.51 -5.77 -5.22
CA ALA A 107 6.81 -6.85 -6.15
C ALA A 107 6.18 -6.63 -7.54
N ALA A 108 4.95 -6.10 -7.59
CA ALA A 108 4.33 -5.70 -8.85
C ALA A 108 5.16 -4.60 -9.55
N SER A 109 5.66 -3.63 -8.78
CA SER A 109 6.53 -2.57 -9.32
C SER A 109 7.80 -3.10 -9.96
N VAL A 110 8.41 -4.16 -9.42
CA VAL A 110 9.58 -4.82 -10.04
C VAL A 110 9.26 -5.37 -11.42
N LEU A 111 8.08 -5.95 -11.62
CA LEU A 111 7.66 -6.49 -12.93
C LEU A 111 7.53 -5.36 -13.97
N ALA A 112 6.92 -4.24 -13.60
CA ALA A 112 6.81 -3.07 -14.48
C ALA A 112 8.17 -2.42 -14.75
N ALA A 113 9.03 -2.29 -13.73
CA ALA A 113 10.37 -1.74 -13.85
C ALA A 113 11.27 -2.58 -14.77
N ARG A 114 11.13 -3.91 -14.75
CA ARG A 114 11.83 -4.80 -15.69
C ARG A 114 11.45 -4.47 -17.13
N THR A 115 10.16 -4.33 -17.42
CA THR A 115 9.69 -3.99 -18.78
C THR A 115 10.17 -2.59 -19.21
N ALA A 116 10.15 -1.60 -18.31
CA ALA A 116 10.66 -0.27 -18.59
C ALA A 116 12.17 -0.27 -18.89
N ARG A 117 12.94 -1.01 -18.09
CA ARG A 117 14.38 -1.22 -18.33
C ARG A 117 14.65 -1.91 -19.65
N ASP A 118 13.91 -2.96 -19.99
CA ASP A 118 14.14 -3.68 -21.25
C ASP A 118 13.87 -2.78 -22.48
N ARG A 119 13.10 -1.69 -22.31
CA ARG A 119 12.87 -0.65 -23.33
C ARG A 119 13.93 0.46 -23.30
N GLY A 120 14.32 0.94 -22.12
CA GLY A 120 15.39 1.90 -21.90
C GLY A 120 16.67 1.16 -21.52
N ALA A 121 17.44 0.67 -22.49
CA ALA A 121 18.65 -0.11 -22.24
C ALA A 121 19.85 0.77 -21.83
N ASP A 122 19.67 1.64 -20.82
CA ASP A 122 20.69 2.53 -20.28
C ASP A 122 20.98 2.26 -18.79
N ALA A 123 22.06 2.86 -18.28
CA ALA A 123 22.52 2.66 -16.91
C ALA A 123 21.53 3.21 -15.86
N LEU A 124 20.75 4.26 -16.20
CA LEU A 124 19.79 4.86 -15.29
C LEU A 124 18.57 3.95 -15.12
N SER A 125 18.11 3.33 -16.19
CA SER A 125 17.01 2.38 -16.20
C SER A 125 17.38 1.07 -15.50
N GLU A 126 18.61 0.58 -15.66
CA GLU A 126 19.11 -0.55 -14.85
C GLU A 126 19.19 -0.18 -13.37
N ALA A 127 19.70 1.01 -13.03
CA ALA A 127 19.75 1.48 -11.63
C ALA A 127 18.35 1.59 -11.01
N ALA A 128 17.36 2.09 -11.76
CA ALA A 128 15.97 2.17 -11.32
C ALA A 128 15.34 0.79 -11.11
N TYR A 129 15.64 -0.18 -11.98
CA TYR A 129 15.22 -1.57 -11.80
C TYR A 129 15.84 -2.21 -10.55
N GLN A 130 17.15 -2.05 -10.34
CA GLN A 130 17.84 -2.57 -9.15
C GLN A 130 17.33 -1.93 -7.85
N ALA A 131 17.04 -0.63 -7.86
CA ALA A 131 16.44 0.03 -6.71
C ALA A 131 15.02 -0.49 -6.41
N ALA A 132 14.21 -0.76 -7.43
CA ALA A 132 12.90 -1.39 -7.26
C ALA A 132 13.00 -2.81 -6.68
N LEU A 133 13.98 -3.61 -7.12
CA LEU A 133 14.27 -4.93 -6.55
C LEU A 133 14.62 -4.83 -5.07
N LYS A 134 15.51 -3.91 -4.70
CA LYS A 134 15.90 -3.68 -3.29
C LYS A 134 14.71 -3.27 -2.44
N ALA A 135 13.85 -2.38 -2.93
CA ALA A 135 12.62 -1.99 -2.23
C ALA A 135 11.68 -3.18 -2.00
N SER A 136 11.51 -4.05 -3.01
CA SER A 136 10.69 -5.27 -2.89
C SER A 136 11.26 -6.25 -1.87
N GLN A 137 12.59 -6.44 -1.85
CA GLN A 137 13.27 -7.30 -0.89
C GLN A 137 13.12 -6.78 0.55
N ALA A 138 13.40 -5.49 0.78
CA ALA A 138 13.26 -4.88 2.10
C ALA A 138 11.82 -4.93 2.61
N ALA A 139 10.83 -4.66 1.75
CA ALA A 139 9.41 -4.84 2.09
C ALA A 139 9.07 -6.30 2.40
N GLY A 140 9.71 -7.25 1.72
CA GLY A 140 9.62 -8.68 1.99
C GLY A 140 10.10 -9.05 3.38
N THR A 141 11.27 -8.55 3.78
CA THR A 141 11.83 -8.75 5.12
C THR A 141 10.94 -8.14 6.19
N ALA A 142 10.48 -6.90 6.01
CA ALA A 142 9.57 -6.23 6.95
C ALA A 142 8.22 -6.96 7.12
N ALA A 143 7.69 -7.57 6.06
CA ALA A 143 6.46 -8.37 6.09
C ALA A 143 6.66 -9.84 6.52
N GLY A 144 7.91 -10.30 6.57
CA GLY A 144 8.29 -11.67 6.85
C GLY A 144 8.03 -12.09 8.30
N ARG A 145 8.31 -13.37 8.62
CA ARG A 145 8.09 -13.93 9.97
C ARG A 145 8.79 -13.16 11.08
N GLU A 146 9.93 -12.55 10.78
CA GLU A 146 10.74 -11.79 11.74
C GLU A 146 10.22 -10.37 11.94
N GLY A 147 9.63 -9.76 10.90
CA GLY A 147 9.12 -8.38 10.96
C GLY A 147 7.66 -8.28 11.37
N LEU A 148 6.79 -9.18 10.89
CA LEU A 148 5.33 -9.19 11.07
C LEU A 148 4.67 -7.80 10.89
N GLY A 149 5.29 -6.93 10.07
CA GLY A 149 4.88 -5.53 9.87
C GLY A 149 5.08 -4.61 11.07
N ARG A 150 5.58 -5.10 12.22
CA ARG A 150 5.71 -4.32 13.47
C ARG A 150 7.13 -3.88 13.77
N ASN A 151 8.14 -4.54 13.21
CA ASN A 151 9.54 -4.18 13.48
C ASN A 151 9.89 -2.82 12.88
N GLU A 152 10.22 -1.85 13.75
CA GLU A 152 10.50 -0.47 13.37
C GLU A 152 11.72 -0.34 12.45
N ALA A 153 12.82 -1.02 12.77
CA ALA A 153 14.05 -0.94 11.99
C ALA A 153 13.86 -1.50 10.58
N LEU A 154 13.19 -2.64 10.44
CA LEU A 154 12.87 -3.24 9.15
C LEU A 154 11.88 -2.37 8.35
N ASN A 155 10.93 -1.72 9.02
CA ASN A 155 10.01 -0.78 8.37
C ASN A 155 10.73 0.47 7.85
N ALA A 156 11.63 1.05 8.64
CA ALA A 156 12.45 2.19 8.26
C ALA A 156 13.40 1.84 7.09
N GLU A 157 14.00 0.66 7.09
CA GLU A 157 14.83 0.19 5.97
C GLU A 157 14.02 0.06 4.68
N ALA A 158 12.82 -0.51 4.75
CA ALA A 158 11.93 -0.62 3.60
C ALA A 158 11.43 0.74 3.10
N GLU A 159 11.24 1.72 3.99
CA GLU A 159 10.91 3.11 3.62
C GLU A 159 12.09 3.81 2.93
N ALA A 160 13.30 3.66 3.45
CA ALA A 160 14.51 4.20 2.82
C ALA A 160 14.76 3.57 1.43
N ALA A 161 14.55 2.26 1.30
CA ALA A 161 14.67 1.56 0.03
C ALA A 161 13.60 2.03 -0.99
N GLU A 162 12.36 2.25 -0.56
CA GLU A 162 11.30 2.81 -1.40
C GLU A 162 11.64 4.24 -1.86
N ALA A 163 12.14 5.10 -0.96
CA ALA A 163 12.58 6.45 -1.32
C ALA A 163 13.72 6.43 -2.36
N ALA A 164 14.70 5.53 -2.20
CA ALA A 164 15.76 5.34 -3.19
C ALA A 164 15.22 4.84 -4.54
N ALA A 165 14.22 3.95 -4.55
CA ALA A 165 13.56 3.49 -5.77
C ALA A 165 12.81 4.61 -6.50
N VAL A 166 12.15 5.51 -5.76
CA VAL A 166 11.53 6.72 -6.34
C VAL A 166 12.58 7.64 -6.95
N ALA A 167 13.68 7.89 -6.23
CA ALA A 167 14.75 8.76 -6.72
C ALA A 167 15.39 8.20 -8.01
N ALA A 168 15.66 6.89 -8.05
CA ALA A 168 16.22 6.24 -9.23
C ALA A 168 15.23 6.26 -10.42
N ALA A 169 13.94 6.01 -10.19
CA ALA A 169 12.91 6.11 -11.22
C ALA A 169 12.79 7.53 -11.81
N ARG A 170 12.92 8.57 -10.98
CA ARG A 170 12.97 9.97 -11.45
C ARG A 170 14.24 10.23 -12.28
N ALA A 171 15.39 9.75 -11.82
CA ALA A 171 16.64 9.90 -12.56
C ALA A 171 16.59 9.21 -13.94
N ALA A 172 15.89 8.08 -14.04
CA ALA A 172 15.62 7.38 -15.30
C ALA A 172 14.50 8.00 -16.16
N GLY A 173 13.86 9.09 -15.70
CA GLY A 173 12.78 9.77 -16.43
C GLY A 173 11.46 9.00 -16.47
N TRP A 174 11.23 8.05 -15.56
CA TRP A 174 9.98 7.29 -15.51
C TRP A 174 8.86 8.05 -14.77
N VAL A 175 9.23 8.79 -13.72
CA VAL A 175 8.35 9.54 -12.81
C VAL A 175 8.56 11.04 -12.99
#